data_AF-A0A0F6RJ79-F1
#
_entry.id   AF-A0A0F6RJ79-F1
#
_cell.length_a   1.000
_cell.length_b   1.000
_cell.length_c   1.000
_cell.angle_alpha   90.00
_cell.angle_beta   90.00
_cell.angle_gamma   90.00
#
_symmetry.space_group_name_H-M   'P 1'
#
loop_
_entity.id
_entity.type
_entity.pdbx_description
1 polymer ?
#
loop_
_entity_poly.entity_id
_entity_poly.type
_entity_poly.pdbx_seq_one_letter_code
_entity_poly.pdbx_strand_id
1 'polypeptide(L)'
;MFGLSDLKQTRVYQEALAEGEERGLERGLERGLERGLQEGERLVVENLLRVRFGELDPPLQAIISRILQLSPEEFTPLLLQCSKQELLKRFPPEKSQGN
;
A
#
# COMPACT_ATOMS: atom_id res chain seq x y z
N MET A 1 33.45 -29.45 -24.64
CA MET A 1 33.37 -28.21 -23.83
C MET A 1 32.01 -28.25 -23.17
N PHE A 2 31.94 -28.24 -21.83
CA PHE A 2 30.64 -28.30 -21.13
C PHE A 2 29.92 -26.96 -21.32
N GLY A 3 28.76 -26.97 -21.98
CA GLY A 3 28.00 -25.78 -22.37
C GLY A 3 26.85 -25.46 -21.42
N LEU A 4 26.25 -24.28 -21.59
CA LEU A 4 25.05 -23.88 -20.83
C LEU A 4 23.89 -24.88 -21.00
N SER A 5 23.75 -25.49 -22.17
CA SER A 5 22.74 -26.51 -22.43
C SER A 5 22.95 -27.78 -21.59
N ASP A 6 24.21 -28.19 -21.40
CA ASP A 6 24.55 -29.35 -20.56
C ASP A 6 24.28 -29.04 -19.08
N LEU A 7 24.56 -27.80 -18.64
CA LEU A 7 24.26 -27.35 -17.28
C LEU A 7 22.74 -27.38 -16.99
N LYS A 8 21.90 -26.95 -17.95
CA LYS A 8 20.44 -26.95 -17.80
C LYS A 8 19.83 -28.34 -17.63
N GLN A 9 20.51 -29.36 -18.13
CA GLN A 9 20.11 -30.76 -17.97
C GLN A 9 20.54 -31.35 -16.63
N THR A 10 21.44 -30.68 -15.90
CA THR A 10 21.83 -31.15 -14.57
C THR A 10 20.66 -31.04 -13.60
N ARG A 11 20.54 -32.04 -12.74
CA ARG A 11 19.53 -32.08 -11.68
C ARG A 11 19.63 -30.85 -10.76
N VAL A 12 20.85 -30.44 -10.43
CA VAL A 12 21.10 -29.26 -9.58
C VAL A 12 20.55 -27.99 -10.23
N TYR A 13 20.70 -27.81 -11.54
CA TYR A 13 20.13 -26.65 -12.23
C TYR A 13 18.60 -26.66 -12.21
N GLN A 14 17.99 -27.83 -12.45
CA GLN A 14 16.52 -27.97 -12.44
C GLN A 14 15.94 -27.71 -11.06
N GLU A 15 16.57 -28.24 -10.01
CA GLU A 15 16.20 -27.98 -8.61
C GLU A 15 16.34 -26.49 -8.27
N ALA A 16 17.47 -25.87 -8.64
CA ALA A 16 17.70 -24.44 -8.41
C ALA A 16 16.71 -23.53 -9.18
N LEU A 17 16.33 -23.92 -10.41
CA LEU A 17 15.33 -23.21 -11.19
C LEU A 17 13.96 -23.32 -10.53
N ALA A 18 13.54 -24.52 -10.13
CA ALA A 18 12.27 -24.76 -9.46
C ALA A 18 12.18 -23.98 -8.13
N GLU A 19 13.23 -24.03 -7.30
CA GLU A 19 13.32 -23.26 -6.06
C GLU A 19 13.30 -21.74 -6.33
N GLY A 20 13.94 -21.30 -7.41
CA GLY A 20 13.93 -19.91 -7.86
C GLY A 20 12.54 -19.42 -8.29
N GLU A 21 11.80 -20.24 -9.04
CA GLU A 21 10.42 -19.96 -9.46
C GLU A 21 9.47 -19.94 -8.26
N GLU A 22 9.56 -20.90 -7.36
CA GLU A 22 8.76 -20.97 -6.13
C GLU A 22 8.96 -19.72 -5.26
N ARG A 23 10.22 -19.38 -4.96
CA ARG A 23 10.56 -18.15 -4.21
C ARG A 23 10.19 -16.88 -4.96
N GLY A 24 10.26 -16.89 -6.29
CA GLY A 24 9.85 -15.79 -7.13
C GLY A 24 8.35 -15.51 -7.00
N LEU A 25 7.55 -16.57 -7.10
CA LEU A 25 6.11 -16.52 -6.96
C LEU A 25 5.69 -16.08 -5.55
N GLU A 26 6.27 -16.68 -4.51
CA GLU A 26 5.96 -16.34 -3.10
C GLU A 26 6.20 -14.85 -2.82
N ARG A 27 7.39 -14.35 -3.14
CA ARG A 27 7.71 -12.91 -2.96
C ARG A 27 6.85 -12.00 -3.81
N GLY A 28 6.50 -12.43 -5.02
CA GLY A 28 5.63 -11.69 -5.92
C GLY A 28 4.21 -11.55 -5.36
N LEU A 29 3.66 -12.64 -4.84
CA LEU A 29 2.33 -12.67 -4.22
C LEU A 29 2.29 -11.85 -2.93
N GLU A 30 3.28 -11.98 -2.05
CA GLU A 30 3.37 -11.22 -0.80
C GLU A 30 3.39 -9.71 -1.07
N ARG A 31 4.31 -9.25 -1.93
CA ARG A 31 4.42 -7.83 -2.30
C ARG A 31 3.16 -7.32 -3.02
N GLY A 32 2.58 -8.16 -3.88
CA GLY A 32 1.36 -7.82 -4.62
C GLY A 32 0.17 -7.64 -3.69
N LEU A 33 0.02 -8.51 -2.70
CA LEU A 33 -1.04 -8.46 -1.71
C LEU A 33 -0.87 -7.25 -0.78
N GLU A 34 0.33 -7.02 -0.26
CA GLU A 34 0.63 -5.87 0.61
C GLU A 34 0.33 -4.55 -0.11
N ARG A 35 0.82 -4.40 -1.35
CA ARG A 35 0.57 -3.21 -2.17
C ARG A 35 -0.92 -3.04 -2.48
N GLY A 36 -1.60 -4.12 -2.86
CA GLY A 36 -3.02 -4.08 -3.17
C GLY A 36 -3.87 -3.68 -1.97
N LEU A 37 -3.50 -4.13 -0.77
CA LEU A 37 -4.17 -3.74 0.47
C LEU A 37 -3.96 -2.24 0.76
N GLN A 38 -2.72 -1.75 0.69
CA GLN A 38 -2.41 -0.33 0.92
C GLN A 38 -3.11 0.60 -0.09
N GLU A 39 -3.12 0.23 -1.37
CA GLU A 39 -3.83 0.97 -2.42
C GLU A 39 -5.35 0.94 -2.20
N GLY A 40 -5.89 -0.21 -1.77
CA GLY A 40 -7.30 -0.38 -1.43
C GLY A 40 -7.74 0.47 -0.23
N GLU A 41 -6.99 0.45 0.86
CA GLU A 41 -7.26 1.29 2.05
C GLU A 41 -7.24 2.77 1.69
N ARG A 42 -6.24 3.20 0.91
CA ARG A 42 -6.17 4.58 0.42
C ARG A 42 -7.41 4.97 -0.38
N LEU A 43 -7.83 4.12 -1.30
CA LEU A 43 -9.01 4.35 -2.12
C LEU A 43 -10.29 4.45 -1.26
N VAL A 44 -10.42 3.62 -0.23
CA VAL A 44 -11.54 3.68 0.72
C VAL A 44 -11.54 5.01 1.48
N VAL A 45 -10.39 5.42 2.04
CA VAL A 45 -10.26 6.70 2.77
C VAL A 45 -10.59 7.89 1.86
N GLU A 46 -10.02 7.94 0.65
CA GLU A 46 -10.28 9.00 -0.31
C GLU A 46 -11.77 9.08 -0.70
N ASN A 47 -12.40 7.94 -0.96
CA ASN A 47 -13.81 7.89 -1.31
C ASN A 47 -14.72 8.32 -0.16
N LEU A 48 -14.46 7.85 1.07
CA LEU A 48 -15.23 8.26 2.25
C LEU A 48 -15.14 9.77 2.46
N LEU A 49 -13.93 10.33 2.43
CA LEU A 49 -13.73 11.77 2.56
C LEU A 49 -14.44 12.53 1.45
N ARG A 50 -14.41 12.04 0.20
CA ARG A 50 -15.08 12.68 -0.94
C ARG A 50 -16.60 12.67 -0.78
N VAL A 51 -17.17 11.54 -0.36
CA VAL A 51 -18.61 11.39 -0.13
C VAL A 51 -19.08 12.30 1.01
N ARG A 52 -18.29 12.45 2.08
CA ARG A 52 -18.70 13.25 3.25
C ARG A 52 -18.46 14.74 3.12
N PHE A 53 -17.34 15.15 2.50
CA PHE A 53 -16.90 16.54 2.51
C PHE A 53 -16.83 17.18 1.12
N GLY A 54 -17.16 16.44 0.06
CA GLY A 54 -17.07 16.92 -1.32
C GLY A 54 -15.64 16.81 -1.85
N GLU A 55 -15.10 17.88 -2.41
CA GLU A 55 -13.75 17.82 -2.98
C GLU A 55 -12.67 17.60 -1.92
N LEU A 56 -11.68 16.77 -2.26
CA LEU A 56 -10.49 16.56 -1.44
C LEU A 56 -9.53 17.74 -1.64
N ASP A 57 -9.75 18.80 -0.88
CA ASP A 57 -8.87 19.97 -0.88
C ASP A 57 -7.46 19.64 -0.34
N PRO A 58 -6.44 20.47 -0.62
CA PRO A 58 -5.06 20.17 -0.22
C PRO A 58 -4.87 19.85 1.28
N PRO A 59 -5.57 20.52 2.23
CA PRO A 59 -5.52 20.15 3.64
C PRO A 59 -6.00 18.72 3.90
N LEU A 60 -7.10 18.28 3.28
CA LEU A 60 -7.59 16.90 3.43
C LEU A 60 -6.64 15.89 2.78
N GLN A 61 -6.06 16.21 1.62
CA GLN A 61 -5.10 15.31 0.98
C GLN A 61 -3.85 15.08 1.84
N ALA A 62 -3.36 16.12 2.50
CA ALA A 62 -2.17 16.06 3.34
C ALA A 62 -2.32 15.15 4.58
N ILE A 63 -3.56 14.89 5.03
CA ILE A 63 -3.81 14.06 6.22
C ILE A 63 -4.05 12.59 5.91
N ILE A 64 -4.33 12.23 4.65
CA ILE A 64 -4.66 10.85 4.23
C ILE A 64 -3.57 9.87 4.66
N SER A 65 -2.30 10.20 4.40
CA SER A 65 -1.18 9.31 4.75
C SER A 65 -1.07 9.05 6.25
N ARG A 66 -1.52 9.99 7.10
CA ARG A 66 -1.53 9.82 8.57
C ARG A 66 -2.75 9.03 9.03
N ILE A 67 -3.88 9.19 8.35
CA ILE A 67 -5.08 8.37 8.58
C ILE A 67 -4.79 6.90 8.25
N LEU A 68 -4.07 6.63 7.16
CA LEU A 68 -3.67 5.27 6.74
C LEU A 68 -2.63 4.61 7.65
N GLN A 69 -2.05 5.33 8.61
CA GLN A 69 -1.22 4.72 9.67
C GLN A 69 -2.08 4.05 10.76
N LEU A 70 -3.37 4.37 10.79
CA LEU A 70 -4.33 3.72 11.67
C LEU A 70 -4.86 2.45 11.00
N SER A 71 -5.31 1.50 11.82
CA SER A 71 -6.03 0.33 11.32
C SER A 71 -7.40 0.71 10.73
N PRO A 72 -7.98 -0.12 9.84
CA PRO A 72 -9.35 0.06 9.34
C PRO A 72 -10.39 0.25 10.45
N GLU A 73 -10.25 -0.45 11.56
CA GLU A 73 -11.14 -0.39 12.72
C GLU A 73 -11.05 0.96 13.45
N GLU A 74 -9.92 1.66 13.33
CA GLU A 74 -9.70 2.97 13.94
C GLU A 74 -10.07 4.11 13.00
N PHE A 75 -9.64 4.06 11.73
CA PHE A 75 -9.93 5.16 10.81
C PHE A 75 -11.38 5.16 10.34
N THR A 76 -12.05 4.00 10.20
CA THR A 76 -13.43 3.94 9.69
C THR A 76 -14.41 4.74 10.57
N PRO A 77 -14.54 4.46 11.89
CA PRO A 77 -15.44 5.24 12.74
C PRO A 77 -15.01 6.70 12.83
N LEU A 78 -13.70 6.98 12.88
CA LEU A 78 -13.16 8.33 12.90
C LEU A 78 -13.59 9.14 11.67
N LEU A 79 -13.48 8.56 10.47
CA LEU A 79 -13.87 9.20 9.22
C LEU A 79 -15.38 9.33 9.07
N LEU A 80 -16.19 8.52 9.76
CA LEU A 80 -17.66 8.58 9.72
C LEU A 80 -18.26 9.48 10.81
N GLN A 81 -17.54 9.71 11.91
CA GLN A 81 -18.05 10.45 13.07
C GLN A 81 -17.48 11.87 13.15
N CYS A 82 -16.21 12.08 12.81
CA CYS A 82 -15.60 13.40 12.88
C CYS A 82 -16.05 14.31 11.73
N SER A 83 -16.11 15.60 12.01
CA SER A 83 -16.21 16.67 11.02
C SER A 83 -14.86 16.94 10.35
N LYS A 84 -14.87 17.61 9.20
CA LYS A 84 -13.65 18.04 8.49
C LYS A 84 -12.70 18.84 9.40
N GLN A 85 -13.23 19.76 10.21
CA GLN A 85 -12.42 20.59 11.10
C GLN A 85 -11.76 19.77 12.21
N GLU A 86 -12.49 18.81 12.80
CA GLU A 86 -11.93 17.91 13.81
C GLU A 86 -10.84 17.00 13.25
N LEU A 87 -11.02 16.49 12.02
CA LEU A 87 -10.01 15.71 11.32
C LEU A 87 -8.73 16.52 11.11
N LEU A 88 -8.84 17.75 10.59
CA LEU A 88 -7.69 18.63 10.35
C LEU A 88 -7.03 19.11 11.66
N LYS A 89 -7.79 19.20 12.76
CA LYS A 89 -7.24 19.50 14.08
C LYS A 89 -6.47 18.33 14.65
N ARG A 90 -6.98 17.11 14.47
CA ARG A 90 -6.37 15.86 14.95
C ARG A 90 -5.14 15.47 14.15
N PHE A 91 -5.19 15.69 12.83
CA PHE A 91 -4.09 15.49 11.91
C PHE A 91 -3.77 16.85 11.29
N PRO A 92 -2.95 17.69 11.93
CA PRO A 92 -2.55 18.94 11.32
C PRO A 92 -1.80 18.63 10.00
N PRO A 93 -2.18 19.26 8.87
CA PRO A 93 -1.42 19.14 7.64
C PRO A 93 -0.01 19.64 7.93
N GLU A 94 0.99 18.82 7.65
CA GLU A 94 2.37 19.28 7.77
C GLU A 94 2.52 20.48 6.86
N LYS A 95 3.07 21.58 7.38
CA LYS A 95 3.50 22.67 6.52
C LYS A 95 4.50 22.04 5.58
N SER A 96 4.16 21.97 4.29
CA SER A 96 5.10 21.65 3.22
C SER A 96 6.35 22.45 3.53
N GLN A 97 7.41 21.80 4.04
CA GLN A 97 8.70 22.44 4.10
C GLN A 97 9.04 22.68 2.63
N GLY A 98 8.93 23.94 2.24
CA GLY A 98 9.45 24.41 0.98
C GLY A 98 10.90 23.98 0.91
N ASN A 99 11.22 23.24 -0.13
CA ASN A 99 12.57 23.13 -0.65
C ASN A 99 12.62 23.96 -1.93
#